data_AF-A0A8C9PDG7-F1
#
_entry.id   AF-A0A8C9PDG7-F1
#
_cell.length_a   1.000
_cell.length_b   1.000
_cell.length_c   1.000
_cell.angle_alpha   90.00
_cell.angle_beta   90.00
_cell.angle_gamma   90.00
#
_symmetry.space_group_name_H-M   'P 1'
#
loop_
_entity.id
_entity.type
_entity.pdbx_description
1 polymer ?
#
loop_
_entity_poly.entity_id
_entity_poly.type
_entity_poly.pdbx_seq_one_letter_code
_entity_poly.pdbx_strand_id
1 'polypeptide(L)'
;HKSPLHSVGYTALVGSDAESWGWDLGRSRLYHDGKNRPGVAYPAFLGPDEAFALPDSLLVVLDMDEGTLSFIVDGQYLGVAFRGLKGKKLYPVVSAVWGHCEVTMRYINGLDRKCAR
;
A
#
# COMPACT_ATOMS: atom_id res chain seq x y z
N HIS A 1 -0.82 -9.19 15.85
CA HIS A 1 -2.07 -8.44 16.04
C HIS A 1 -2.89 -8.52 14.74
N LYS A 2 -4.21 -8.29 14.79
CA LYS A 2 -5.15 -8.50 13.67
C LYS A 2 -5.64 -7.15 13.17
N SER A 3 -5.60 -6.92 11.86
CA SER A 3 -6.22 -5.76 11.20
C SER A 3 -7.71 -6.04 10.89
N PRO A 4 -8.60 -5.04 10.98
CA PRO A 4 -10.02 -5.21 10.63
C PRO A 4 -10.18 -5.50 9.13
N LEU A 5 -11.00 -6.51 8.81
CA LEU A 5 -11.27 -6.93 7.42
C LEU A 5 -12.65 -6.47 6.90
N HIS A 6 -13.44 -5.81 7.74
CA HIS A 6 -14.75 -5.27 7.40
C HIS A 6 -15.05 -4.00 8.23
N SER A 7 -15.81 -3.07 7.64
CA SER A 7 -16.31 -1.85 8.30
C SER A 7 -17.66 -1.46 7.69
N VAL A 8 -18.47 -0.73 8.45
CA VAL A 8 -19.72 -0.14 7.95
C VAL A 8 -19.43 1.15 7.18
N GLY A 9 -19.96 1.26 5.96
CA GLY A 9 -19.81 2.42 5.09
C GLY A 9 -18.56 2.39 4.20
N TYR A 10 -18.40 3.42 3.36
CA TYR A 10 -17.28 3.52 2.41
C TYR A 10 -16.07 4.17 3.08
N THR A 11 -15.06 3.35 3.37
CA THR A 11 -13.86 3.79 4.08
C THR A 11 -12.59 3.21 3.45
N ALA A 12 -11.48 3.96 3.54
CA ALA A 12 -10.15 3.42 3.30
C ALA A 12 -9.75 2.51 4.48
N LEU A 13 -10.23 1.27 4.47
CA LEU A 13 -10.09 0.33 5.59
C LEU A 13 -8.63 -0.08 5.79
N VAL A 14 -7.94 -0.46 4.71
CA VAL A 14 -6.49 -0.68 4.74
C VAL A 14 -5.81 0.67 4.98
N GLY A 15 -5.01 0.75 6.04
CA GLY A 15 -4.37 1.98 6.49
C GLY A 15 -5.16 2.76 7.53
N SER A 16 -6.36 2.30 7.94
CA SER A 16 -7.21 3.02 8.91
C SER A 16 -6.67 3.00 10.35
N ASP A 17 -5.87 2.00 10.69
CA ASP A 17 -5.23 1.83 12.00
C ASP A 17 -3.73 1.51 11.86
N ALA A 18 -3.08 1.25 13.00
CA ALA A 18 -1.65 0.95 13.06
C ALA A 18 -1.26 -0.45 12.53
N GLU A 19 -2.22 -1.29 12.14
CA GLU A 19 -2.00 -2.68 11.76
C GLU A 19 -1.90 -2.87 10.24
N SER A 20 -2.12 -1.81 9.46
CA SER A 20 -2.12 -1.86 8.01
C SER A 20 -1.53 -0.60 7.36
N TRP A 21 -1.07 -0.75 6.12
CA TRP A 21 -0.46 0.30 5.30
C TRP A 21 -1.09 0.20 3.90
N GLY A 22 -1.74 1.27 3.44
CA GLY A 22 -2.55 1.25 2.21
C GLY A 22 -2.30 2.44 1.31
N TRP A 23 -2.37 2.22 0.01
CA TRP A 23 -2.43 3.28 -0.98
C TRP A 23 -3.85 3.36 -1.54
N ASP A 24 -4.55 4.45 -1.29
CA ASP A 24 -5.84 4.75 -1.91
C ASP A 24 -5.59 5.21 -3.34
N LEU A 25 -5.93 4.33 -4.28
CA LEU A 25 -5.66 4.50 -5.71
C LEU A 25 -6.43 5.69 -6.31
N GLY A 26 -7.67 5.93 -5.86
CA GLY A 26 -8.51 7.00 -6.39
C GLY A 26 -8.12 8.39 -5.87
N ARG A 27 -7.58 8.46 -4.65
CA ARG A 27 -7.12 9.71 -4.04
C ARG A 27 -5.62 9.96 -4.19
N SER A 28 -4.88 8.98 -4.69
CA SER A 28 -3.41 8.99 -4.74
C SER A 28 -2.80 9.35 -3.37
N ARG A 29 -3.31 8.73 -2.30
CA ARG A 29 -2.89 9.00 -0.92
C ARG A 29 -2.55 7.75 -0.14
N LEU A 30 -1.48 7.82 0.64
CA LEU A 30 -1.03 6.79 1.55
C LEU A 30 -1.71 6.95 2.91
N TYR A 31 -2.20 5.83 3.44
CA TYR A 31 -2.84 5.76 4.75
C TYR A 31 -2.15 4.70 5.63
N HIS A 32 -1.87 5.11 6.86
CA HIS A 32 -1.44 4.26 7.97
C HIS A 32 -1.83 4.98 9.25
N ASP A 33 -2.54 4.31 10.16
CA ASP A 33 -3.15 4.97 11.32
C ASP A 33 -4.05 6.16 10.90
N GLY A 34 -4.77 5.99 9.79
CA GLY A 34 -5.52 7.06 9.11
C GLY A 34 -6.68 7.66 9.92
N LYS A 35 -7.14 6.99 10.99
CA LYS A 35 -8.07 7.59 11.96
C LYS A 35 -7.43 8.71 12.78
N ASN A 36 -6.11 8.67 12.95
CA ASN A 36 -5.36 9.63 13.76
C ASN A 36 -4.42 10.50 12.92
N ARG A 37 -4.17 10.13 11.65
CA ARG A 37 -3.20 10.78 10.77
C ARG A 37 -3.81 11.11 9.41
N PRO A 38 -3.51 12.28 8.82
CA PRO A 38 -3.96 12.58 7.47
C PRO A 38 -3.24 11.69 6.45
N GLY A 39 -3.90 11.44 5.32
CA GLY A 39 -3.29 10.72 4.21
C GLY A 39 -2.20 11.56 3.53
N VAL A 40 -1.10 10.93 3.15
CA VAL A 40 0.07 11.58 2.51
C VAL A 40 -0.01 11.42 0.99
N ALA A 41 0.20 12.50 0.22
CA ALA A 41 0.20 12.42 -1.24
C ALA A 41 1.28 11.44 -1.76
N TYR A 42 0.92 10.61 -2.74
CA TYR A 42 1.83 9.68 -3.39
C TYR A 42 1.40 9.39 -4.83
N PRO A 43 2.29 9.52 -5.82
CA PRO A 43 3.75 9.75 -5.68
C PRO A 43 4.13 11.13 -5.14
N ALA A 44 5.34 11.26 -4.58
CA ALA A 44 5.79 12.47 -3.91
C ALA A 44 5.93 13.70 -4.84
N PHE A 45 5.89 13.49 -6.16
CA PHE A 45 5.91 14.58 -7.15
C PHE A 45 4.54 15.22 -7.38
N LEU A 46 3.45 14.64 -6.87
CA LEU A 46 2.10 15.20 -7.02
C LEU A 46 1.94 16.48 -6.19
N GLY A 47 1.25 17.45 -6.77
CA GLY A 47 0.71 18.59 -6.03
C GLY A 47 -0.38 18.20 -5.02
N PRO A 48 -0.78 19.12 -4.11
CA PRO A 48 -1.76 18.84 -3.04
C PRO A 48 -3.13 18.33 -3.50
N ASP A 49 -3.57 18.76 -4.70
CA ASP A 49 -4.87 18.46 -5.30
C ASP A 49 -4.74 17.65 -6.61
N GLU A 50 -3.54 17.14 -6.91
CA GLU A 50 -3.31 16.30 -8.07
C GLU A 50 -3.53 14.83 -7.74
N ALA A 51 -4.18 14.12 -8.66
CA ALA A 51 -4.30 12.66 -8.62
C ALA A 51 -3.46 12.05 -9.75
N PHE A 52 -2.75 10.97 -9.42
CA PHE A 52 -2.03 10.17 -10.39
C PHE A 52 -2.99 9.19 -11.05
N ALA A 53 -3.22 9.36 -12.36
CA ALA A 53 -4.05 8.45 -13.13
C ALA A 53 -3.36 7.08 -13.21
N LEU A 54 -3.92 6.09 -12.50
CA LEU A 54 -3.41 4.73 -12.46
C LEU A 54 -3.97 3.89 -13.61
N PRO A 55 -3.15 3.04 -14.26
CA PRO A 55 -3.63 1.98 -15.12
C PRO A 55 -4.24 0.83 -14.30
N ASP A 56 -4.78 -0.17 -14.98
CA ASP A 56 -5.44 -1.33 -14.35
C ASP A 56 -4.51 -2.21 -13.49
N SER A 57 -3.19 -2.10 -13.70
CA SER A 57 -2.21 -2.94 -13.03
C SER A 57 -1.05 -2.14 -12.44
N LEU A 58 -0.61 -2.53 -11.26
CA LEU A 58 0.56 -1.99 -10.57
C LEU A 58 1.32 -3.12 -9.88
N LEU A 59 2.60 -2.91 -9.62
CA LEU A 59 3.40 -3.82 -8.80
C LEU A 59 3.52 -3.26 -7.38
N VAL A 60 3.36 -4.16 -6.41
CA VAL A 60 3.61 -3.91 -5.00
C VAL A 60 4.94 -4.54 -4.64
N VAL A 61 5.87 -3.74 -4.10
CA VAL A 61 7.22 -4.19 -3.72
C VAL A 61 7.37 -4.04 -2.21
N LEU A 62 7.43 -5.18 -1.52
CA LEU A 62 7.65 -5.26 -0.07
C LEU A 62 9.06 -5.74 0.20
N ASP A 63 9.86 -4.88 0.83
CA ASP A 63 11.20 -5.22 1.29
C ASP A 63 11.17 -5.35 2.83
N MET A 64 11.26 -6.59 3.31
CA MET A 64 11.23 -6.89 4.75
C MET A 64 12.60 -6.74 5.44
N ASP A 65 13.69 -6.65 4.68
CA ASP A 65 15.04 -6.45 5.20
C ASP A 65 15.29 -4.98 5.55
N GLU A 66 14.92 -4.09 4.62
CA GLU A 66 14.89 -2.63 4.81
C GLU A 66 13.64 -2.17 5.55
N GLY A 67 12.58 -2.98 5.55
CA GLY A 67 11.31 -2.67 6.18
C GLY A 67 10.56 -1.55 5.46
N THR A 68 10.45 -1.65 4.14
CA THR A 68 9.81 -0.65 3.28
C THR A 68 8.74 -1.26 2.36
N LEU A 69 7.75 -0.44 1.99
CA LEU A 69 6.74 -0.76 0.99
C LEU A 69 6.79 0.33 -0.10
N SER A 70 6.79 -0.09 -1.35
CA SER A 70 6.89 0.78 -2.53
C SER A 70 6.02 0.25 -3.68
N PHE A 71 5.79 1.08 -4.70
CA PHE A 71 4.99 0.72 -5.87
C PHE A 71 5.72 1.02 -7.18
N ILE A 72 5.44 0.21 -8.20
CA ILE A 72 5.87 0.44 -9.58
C ILE A 72 4.62 0.46 -10.46
N VAL A 73 4.49 1.48 -11.31
CA VAL A 73 3.37 1.64 -12.25
C VAL A 73 3.96 1.90 -13.63
N ASP A 74 3.50 1.19 -14.65
CA ASP A 74 4.01 1.29 -16.04
C ASP A 74 5.56 1.24 -16.13
N GLY A 75 6.17 0.40 -15.30
CA GLY A 75 7.62 0.25 -15.23
C GLY A 75 8.35 1.37 -14.47
N GLN A 76 7.65 2.42 -14.04
CA GLN A 76 8.21 3.51 -13.25
C GLN A 76 8.16 3.22 -11.75
N TYR A 77 9.32 3.24 -11.09
CA TYR A 77 9.40 3.19 -9.64
C TYR A 77 8.98 4.52 -9.01
N LEU A 78 7.98 4.48 -8.13
CA LEU A 78 7.34 5.68 -7.57
C LEU A 78 7.95 6.14 -6.23
N GLY A 79 9.00 5.47 -5.76
CA GLY A 79 9.65 5.75 -4.48
C GLY A 79 9.02 5.00 -3.30
N VAL A 80 9.68 5.12 -2.13
CA VAL A 80 9.24 4.46 -0.90
C VAL A 80 7.97 5.11 -0.37
N ALA A 81 6.90 4.32 -0.25
CA ALA A 81 5.63 4.74 0.31
C ALA A 81 5.63 4.66 1.86
N PHE A 82 6.13 3.54 2.40
CA PHE A 82 6.16 3.32 3.85
C PHE A 82 7.51 2.79 4.31
N ARG A 83 7.85 3.10 5.57
CA ARG A 83 9.04 2.62 6.28
C ARG A 83 8.65 2.07 7.65
N GLY A 84 9.59 1.40 8.34
CA GLY A 84 9.38 0.89 9.70
C GLY A 84 8.64 -0.45 9.75
N LEU A 85 8.72 -1.23 8.67
CA LEU A 85 8.02 -2.52 8.54
C LEU A 85 8.87 -3.71 9.01
N LYS A 86 10.16 -3.50 9.29
CA LYS A 86 11.10 -4.55 9.69
C LYS A 86 10.65 -5.27 10.97
N GLY A 87 10.84 -6.59 11.00
CA GLY A 87 10.46 -7.43 12.14
C GLY A 87 8.96 -7.71 12.27
N LYS A 88 8.14 -7.19 11.36
CA LYS A 88 6.71 -7.52 11.28
C LYS A 88 6.48 -8.74 10.39
N LYS A 89 5.36 -9.43 10.60
CA LYS A 89 4.83 -10.40 9.64
C LYS A 89 3.67 -9.76 8.89
N LEU A 90 3.88 -9.44 7.61
CA LEU A 90 2.91 -8.75 6.78
C LEU A 90 2.36 -9.67 5.69
N TYR A 91 1.15 -9.38 5.24
CA TYR A 91 0.47 -10.09 4.17
C TYR A 91 -0.05 -9.09 3.14
N PRO A 92 -0.10 -9.46 1.85
CA PRO A 92 -0.82 -8.66 0.87
C PRO A 92 -2.29 -8.53 1.26
N VAL A 93 -2.85 -7.33 1.11
CA VAL A 93 -4.24 -7.03 1.47
C VAL A 93 -4.79 -5.91 0.58
N VAL A 94 -6.10 -5.96 0.31
CA VAL A 94 -6.85 -4.91 -0.38
C VAL A 94 -8.18 -4.68 0.34
N SER A 95 -8.71 -3.46 0.27
CA SER A 95 -10.10 -3.15 0.64
C SER A 95 -10.80 -2.47 -0.52
N ALA A 96 -12.01 -2.92 -0.87
CA ALA A 96 -12.78 -2.38 -1.97
C ALA A 96 -14.17 -1.94 -1.52
N VAL A 97 -14.71 -0.92 -2.18
CA VAL A 97 -16.03 -0.34 -1.91
C VAL A 97 -16.95 -0.36 -3.13
N TRP A 98 -16.44 -0.82 -4.28
CA TRP A 98 -17.19 -0.86 -5.53
C TRP A 98 -17.94 -2.18 -5.68
N GLY A 99 -19.24 -2.12 -5.95
CA GLY A 99 -20.06 -3.31 -6.17
C GLY A 99 -19.54 -4.11 -7.36
N HIS A 100 -19.46 -5.44 -7.21
CA HIS A 100 -18.98 -6.36 -8.26
C HIS A 100 -17.55 -6.12 -8.76
N CYS A 101 -16.68 -5.44 -7.99
CA CYS A 101 -15.28 -5.36 -8.37
C CYS A 101 -14.59 -6.72 -8.29
N GLU A 102 -13.70 -6.99 -9.24
CA GLU A 102 -12.80 -8.14 -9.22
C GLU A 102 -11.36 -7.65 -9.12
N VAL A 103 -10.62 -8.13 -8.12
CA VAL A 103 -9.21 -7.77 -7.91
C VAL A 103 -8.36 -9.02 -8.05
N THR A 104 -7.44 -9.00 -9.02
CA THR A 104 -6.53 -10.12 -9.26
C THR A 104 -5.16 -9.82 -8.65
N MET A 105 -4.60 -10.78 -7.92
CA MET A 105 -3.25 -10.69 -7.37
C MET A 105 -2.41 -11.87 -7.86
N ARG A 106 -1.26 -11.57 -8.47
CA ARG A 106 -0.27 -12.56 -8.90
C ARG A 106 1.07 -12.26 -8.23
N TYR A 107 1.55 -13.20 -7.43
CA TYR A 107 2.90 -13.15 -6.90
C TYR A 107 3.92 -13.28 -8.04
N ILE A 108 4.91 -12.39 -8.07
CA ILE A 108 5.94 -12.37 -9.12
C ILE A 108 7.15 -13.19 -8.70
N ASN A 109 7.84 -12.78 -7.63
CA ASN A 109 8.99 -13.50 -7.08
C ASN A 109 9.33 -12.99 -5.67
N GLY A 110 10.32 -13.64 -5.05
CA GLY A 110 10.90 -13.26 -3.77
C GLY A 110 12.41 -13.44 -3.79
N LEU A 111 13.09 -12.64 -3.00
CA LEU A 111 14.53 -12.74 -2.79
C LEU A 111 14.76 -12.94 -1.30
N ASP A 112 15.36 -14.06 -0.94
CA ASP A 112 15.78 -14.29 0.43
C ASP A 112 16.95 -13.37 0.79
N ARG A 113 17.00 -12.97 2.06
CA ARG A 113 18.11 -12.21 2.61
C ARG A 113 19.40 -12.99 2.34
N LYS A 114 20.37 -12.34 1.69
CA LYS A 114 21.71 -12.93 1.61
C LYS A 114 22.27 -13.06 3.02
N CYS A 115 22.48 -14.29 3.49
CA CYS A 115 23.25 -14.51 4.71
C CYS A 115 24.59 -13.79 4.55
N ALA A 116 24.92 -12.91 5.49
CA ALA A 116 26.29 -12.45 5.63
C ALA A 116 27.15 -13.69 5.89
N ARG A 117 28.05 -14.01 4.97
CA ARG A 117 29.12 -14.98 5.23
C ARG A 117 30.08 -14.41 6.26
#